data_AF-A0A067FDU6-F1
#
_entry.id   AF-A0A067FDU6-F1
#
_cell.length_a   1.000
_cell.length_b   1.000
_cell.length_c   1.000
_cell.angle_alpha   90.00
_cell.angle_beta   90.00
_cell.angle_gamma   90.00
#
_symmetry.space_group_name_H-M   'P 1'
#
loop_
_entity.id
_entity.type
_entity.pdbx_description
1 polymer ?
#
loop_
_entity_poly.entity_id
_entity_poly.type
_entity_poly.pdbx_seq_one_letter_code
_entity_poly.pdbx_strand_id
1 'polypeptide(L)'
;MVVRIRLARFGCKNKPFYRVMAADSRSPRDGQDSGKRMGLNFDRVKYWLSVGAQPSDPVQRILFRAGLLPPPPMVAMGRKGGPRDTRPVDPMTGRVLEKPTNAKQIKADGMEGEAAP
;
A
#
# COMPACT_ATOMS: atom_id res chain seq x y z
N MET A 1 -7.77 -30.62 13.64
CA MET A 1 -6.56 -29.97 13.11
C MET A 1 -6.96 -29.23 11.84
N VAL A 2 -6.58 -27.96 11.69
CA VAL A 2 -6.87 -27.18 10.47
C VAL A 2 -5.58 -26.53 9.99
N VAL A 3 -5.18 -26.84 8.76
CA VAL A 3 -4.03 -26.18 8.13
C VAL A 3 -4.48 -24.82 7.62
N ARG A 4 -3.73 -23.78 8.01
CA ARG A 4 -3.96 -22.41 7.58
C ARG A 4 -2.79 -21.92 6.75
N ILE A 5 -3.10 -21.26 5.63
CA ILE A 5 -2.11 -20.50 4.88
C ILE A 5 -2.07 -19.08 5.49
N ARG A 6 -0.97 -18.77 6.18
CA ARG A 6 -0.83 -17.57 7.03
C ARG A 6 0.52 -16.89 6.85
N LEU A 7 0.59 -15.64 7.30
CA LEU A 7 1.82 -14.84 7.27
C LEU A 7 2.60 -15.00 8.57
N ALA A 8 3.81 -15.55 8.46
CA ALA A 8 4.81 -15.52 9.53
C ALA A 8 5.63 -14.22 9.42
N ARG A 9 5.95 -13.60 10.57
CA ARG A 9 6.68 -12.33 10.61
C ARG A 9 8.16 -12.61 10.83
N PHE A 10 8.98 -12.03 9.97
CA PHE A 10 10.43 -12.06 10.02
C PHE A 10 10.99 -10.64 9.92
N GLY A 11 12.31 -10.52 9.96
CA GLY A 11 13.02 -9.25 9.84
C GLY A 11 13.17 -8.52 11.16
N CYS A 12 13.38 -7.21 11.08
CA CYS A 12 13.77 -6.39 12.23
C CYS A 12 12.62 -5.52 12.74
N LYS A 13 12.80 -4.92 13.92
CA LYS A 13 11.90 -3.88 14.43
C LYS A 13 11.76 -2.75 13.39
N ASN A 14 10.54 -2.29 13.16
CA ASN A 14 10.17 -1.25 12.17
C ASN A 14 10.48 -1.58 10.69
N LYS A 15 11.00 -2.76 10.38
CA LYS A 15 11.23 -3.25 9.01
C LYS A 15 10.86 -4.74 8.91
N PRO A 16 9.57 -5.10 9.09
CA PRO A 16 9.15 -6.49 9.04
C PRO A 16 9.12 -7.02 7.60
N PHE A 17 9.53 -8.27 7.45
CA PHE A 17 9.34 -9.07 6.24
C PHE A 17 8.33 -10.18 6.54
N TYR A 18 7.45 -10.51 5.60
CA TYR A 18 6.44 -11.55 5.80
C TYR A 18 6.65 -12.70 4.84
N ARG A 19 6.52 -13.93 5.35
CA ARG A 19 6.56 -15.15 4.55
C ARG A 19 5.20 -15.84 4.57
N VAL A 20 4.78 -16.36 3.42
CA VAL A 20 3.57 -17.19 3.31
C VAL A 20 3.94 -18.62 3.72
N MET A 21 3.32 -19.11 4.79
CA MET A 21 3.52 -20.49 5.29
C MET A 21 2.19 -21.23 5.40
N ALA A 22 2.21 -22.53 5.13
CA ALA A 22 1.14 -23.45 5.50
C ALA A 22 1.52 -24.11 6.83
N ALA A 23 0.71 -23.90 7.87
CA ALA A 23 0.96 -24.43 9.20
C ALA A 23 -0.36 -24.75 9.91
N ASP A 24 -0.34 -25.63 10.91
CA ASP A 24 -1.53 -25.86 11.74
C ASP A 24 -1.92 -24.57 12.48
N SER A 25 -3.22 -24.29 12.52
CA SER A 25 -3.85 -23.27 13.37
C SER A 25 -3.28 -23.16 14.79
N ARG A 26 -2.96 -24.28 15.45
CA ARG A 26 -2.49 -24.31 16.85
C ARG A 26 -0.99 -24.04 17.00
N SER A 27 -0.25 -24.07 15.90
CA SER A 27 1.21 -23.87 15.93
C SER A 27 1.54 -22.38 16.11
N PRO A 28 2.65 -22.03 16.80
CA PRO A 28 3.06 -20.65 17.02
C PRO A 28 3.24 -19.91 15.68
N ARG A 29 3.01 -18.59 15.69
CA ARG A 29 3.01 -17.74 14.47
C ARG A 29 4.30 -17.88 13.67
N ASP A 30 5.44 -17.80 14.36
CA ASP A 30 6.77 -17.75 13.79
C ASP A 30 7.49 -19.08 14.07
N GLY A 31 6.87 -20.19 13.66
CA GLY A 31 7.37 -21.56 13.87
C GLY A 31 8.71 -21.85 13.16
N GLN A 32 9.04 -23.13 13.02
CA GLN A 32 10.35 -23.57 12.54
C GLN A 32 10.66 -23.06 11.12
N ASP A 33 11.77 -22.34 10.99
CA ASP A 33 12.17 -21.71 9.73
C ASP A 33 12.81 -22.75 8.79
N SER A 34 12.14 -23.07 7.69
CA SER A 34 12.78 -23.74 6.56
C SER A 34 13.48 -22.67 5.71
N GLY A 35 14.80 -22.52 5.88
CA GLY A 35 15.63 -21.42 5.36
C GLY A 35 15.67 -21.15 3.84
N LYS A 36 14.52 -21.04 3.17
CA LYS A 36 14.39 -20.82 1.72
C LYS A 36 13.54 -19.58 1.39
N ARG A 37 14.25 -18.65 0.74
CA ARG A 37 13.97 -17.68 -0.34
C ARG A 37 12.67 -16.87 -0.37
N MET A 38 12.85 -15.59 -0.76
CA MET A 38 11.80 -14.67 -1.20
C MET A 38 11.08 -15.23 -2.43
N GLY A 39 9.74 -15.20 -2.41
CA GLY A 39 8.90 -15.59 -3.54
C GLY A 39 7.69 -16.41 -3.11
N LEU A 40 6.64 -16.38 -3.93
CA LEU A 40 5.45 -17.21 -3.75
C LEU A 40 5.58 -18.44 -4.66
N ASN A 41 5.60 -19.65 -4.07
CA ASN A 41 5.59 -20.89 -4.85
C ASN A 41 4.14 -21.26 -5.24
N PHE A 42 3.78 -21.00 -6.50
CA PHE A 42 2.43 -21.20 -7.01
C PHE A 42 1.97 -22.67 -6.94
N ASP A 43 2.85 -23.62 -7.24
CA ASP A 43 2.49 -25.05 -7.27
C ASP A 43 2.17 -25.57 -5.86
N ARG A 44 2.97 -25.18 -4.88
CA ARG A 44 2.73 -25.54 -3.48
C ARG A 44 1.48 -24.89 -2.92
N VAL A 45 1.20 -23.64 -3.30
CA VAL A 45 -0.04 -22.96 -2.87
C VAL A 45 -1.26 -23.67 -3.46
N LYS A 46 -1.25 -24.01 -4.75
CA LYS A 46 -2.34 -24.78 -5.39
C LYS A 46 -2.58 -26.11 -4.69
N TYR A 47 -1.52 -26.85 -4.38
CA TYR A 47 -1.61 -28.09 -3.63
C TYR A 47 -2.26 -27.90 -2.25
N TRP A 48 -1.82 -26.90 -1.47
CA TRP A 48 -2.40 -26.69 -0.14
C TRP A 48 -3.87 -26.24 -0.22
N LEU A 49 -4.23 -25.45 -1.22
CA LEU A 49 -5.63 -25.11 -1.49
C LEU A 49 -6.46 -26.35 -1.86
N SER A 50 -5.92 -27.26 -2.68
CA SER A 50 -6.63 -28.50 -3.05
C SER A 50 -6.82 -29.45 -1.87
N VAL A 51 -5.90 -29.45 -0.90
CA VAL A 51 -6.02 -30.21 0.35
C VAL A 51 -7.04 -29.57 1.31
N GLY A 52 -7.54 -28.37 1.01
CA GLY A 52 -8.53 -27.66 1.82
C GLY A 52 -7.93 -26.73 2.88
N ALA A 53 -6.66 -26.31 2.72
CA ALA A 53 -6.05 -25.34 3.60
C ALA A 53 -6.77 -23.97 3.48
N GLN A 54 -7.13 -23.41 4.63
CA GLN A 54 -7.87 -22.14 4.68
C GLN A 54 -6.89 -20.96 4.69
N PRO A 55 -6.90 -20.06 3.68
CA PRO A 55 -6.09 -18.86 3.70
C PRO A 55 -6.62 -17.85 4.73
N SER A 56 -5.71 -17.05 5.30
CA SER A 56 -6.07 -15.89 6.14
C SER A 56 -6.36 -14.65 5.29
N ASP A 57 -7.10 -13.67 5.80
CA ASP A 57 -7.54 -12.49 5.03
C ASP A 57 -6.40 -11.73 4.32
N PRO A 58 -5.23 -11.49 4.96
CA PRO A 58 -4.11 -10.84 4.28
C PRO A 58 -3.54 -11.70 3.15
N VAL A 59 -3.47 -13.02 3.37
CA VAL A 59 -3.00 -13.98 2.35
C VAL A 59 -3.99 -14.05 1.19
N GLN A 60 -5.30 -14.04 1.46
CA GLN A 60 -6.33 -14.03 0.43
C GLN A 60 -6.20 -12.82 -0.50
N ARG A 61 -5.86 -11.64 0.04
CA ARG A 61 -5.58 -10.43 -0.77
C ARG A 61 -4.33 -10.59 -1.65
N ILE A 62 -3.28 -11.24 -1.14
CA ILE A 62 -2.06 -11.52 -1.91
C ILE A 62 -2.36 -12.53 -3.04
N LEU A 63 -3.06 -13.61 -2.71
CA LEU A 63 -3.44 -14.66 -3.67
C LEU A 63 -4.40 -14.15 -4.75
N PHE A 64 -5.34 -13.28 -4.38
CA PHE A 64 -6.21 -12.59 -5.33
C PHE A 64 -5.40 -11.73 -6.31
N ARG A 65 -4.48 -10.89 -5.81
CA ARG A 65 -3.59 -10.09 -6.67
C ARG A 65 -2.69 -10.94 -7.56
N ALA A 66 -2.36 -12.15 -7.12
CA ALA A 66 -1.60 -13.13 -7.89
C ALA A 66 -2.45 -13.94 -8.88
N GLY A 67 -3.78 -13.72 -8.94
CA GLY A 67 -4.70 -14.39 -9.88
C GLY A 67 -5.09 -15.82 -9.51
N LEU A 68 -4.83 -16.27 -8.27
CA LEU A 68 -5.13 -17.65 -7.82
C LEU A 68 -6.51 -17.82 -7.20
N LEU A 69 -7.06 -16.76 -6.60
CA LEU A 69 -8.35 -16.80 -5.90
C LEU A 69 -9.29 -15.72 -6.44
N PRO A 70 -10.62 -15.93 -6.34
CA PRO A 70 -11.58 -14.88 -6.62
C PRO A 70 -11.40 -13.70 -5.65
N PRO A 71 -11.92 -12.51 -6.00
CA PRO A 71 -11.88 -11.37 -5.10
C PRO A 71 -12.49 -11.76 -3.74
N PRO A 72 -11.77 -11.52 -2.62
CA PRO A 72 -12.39 -11.68 -1.31
C PRO A 72 -13.61 -10.75 -1.23
N PRO A 73 -14.59 -11.03 -0.34
CA PRO A 73 -15.65 -10.08 -0.06
C PRO A 73 -15.03 -8.78 0.47
N MET A 74 -14.74 -7.86 -0.44
CA MET A 74 -14.17 -6.57 -0.11
C MET A 74 -15.25 -5.76 0.56
N VAL A 75 -14.88 -4.99 1.59
CA VAL A 75 -15.72 -3.88 2.04
C VAL A 75 -15.88 -2.98 0.82
N ALA A 76 -17.10 -2.96 0.25
CA ALA A 76 -17.40 -2.39 -1.07
C ALA A 76 -17.10 -0.88 -1.18
N MET A 77 -16.75 -0.23 -0.06
CA MET A 77 -16.48 1.18 0.04
C MET A 77 -14.97 1.43 0.17
N GLY A 78 -14.33 1.75 -0.95
CA GLY A 78 -13.01 2.39 -0.92
C GLY A 78 -13.13 3.82 -0.38
N ARG A 79 -12.16 4.26 0.43
CA ARG A 79 -12.11 5.65 0.91
C ARG A 79 -11.97 6.57 -0.32
N LYS A 80 -13.00 7.35 -0.65
CA LYS A 80 -13.02 8.27 -1.79
C LYS A 80 -12.07 9.45 -1.54
N GLY A 81 -10.79 9.26 -1.84
CA GLY A 81 -9.76 10.32 -1.82
C GLY A 81 -9.42 10.84 -0.42
N GLY A 82 -8.13 11.06 -0.17
CA GLY A 82 -7.71 12.00 0.86
C GLY A 82 -7.41 13.35 0.19
N PRO A 83 -7.34 14.46 0.95
CA PRO A 83 -6.79 15.70 0.43
C PRO A 83 -5.41 15.42 -0.16
N ARG A 84 -5.27 15.59 -1.48
CA ARG A 84 -3.96 15.61 -2.14
C ARG A 84 -3.62 17.07 -2.35
N ASP A 85 -2.45 17.50 -1.91
CA ASP A 85 -1.99 18.84 -2.28
C ASP A 85 -1.86 18.87 -3.80
N THR A 86 -2.73 19.66 -4.43
CA THR A 86 -2.86 19.78 -5.90
C THR A 86 -2.17 21.05 -6.39
N ARG A 87 -1.48 21.78 -5.50
CA ARG A 87 -0.75 22.98 -5.87
C ARG A 87 0.33 22.61 -6.90
N PRO A 88 0.43 23.36 -8.03
CA PRO A 88 1.49 23.18 -8.99
C PRO A 88 2.85 23.30 -8.30
N VAL A 89 3.74 22.35 -8.58
CA VAL A 89 5.12 22.37 -8.10
C VAL A 89 5.99 22.83 -9.25
N ASP A 90 6.90 23.76 -8.98
CA ASP A 90 7.86 24.22 -9.97
C ASP A 90 8.81 23.07 -10.38
N PRO A 91 8.96 22.77 -11.69
CA PRO A 91 9.77 21.64 -12.15
C PRO A 91 11.28 21.83 -11.88
N MET A 92 11.74 23.07 -11.71
CA MET A 92 13.16 23.39 -11.48
C MET A 92 13.53 23.54 -10.01
N THR A 93 12.61 24.00 -9.14
CA THR A 93 12.91 24.34 -7.74
C THR A 93 12.23 23.41 -6.74
N GLY A 94 11.27 22.58 -7.18
CA GLY A 94 10.51 21.68 -6.32
C GLY A 94 9.64 22.39 -5.29
N ARG A 95 9.51 23.73 -5.37
CA ARG A 95 8.70 24.54 -4.45
C ARG A 95 7.25 24.54 -4.91
N VAL A 96 6.36 24.57 -3.92
CA VAL A 96 4.92 24.67 -4.14
C VAL A 96 4.59 26.10 -4.54
N LEU A 97 4.03 26.31 -5.72
CA LEU A 97 3.54 27.62 -6.15
C LEU A 97 2.32 27.99 -5.31
N GLU A 98 2.44 29.06 -4.53
CA GLU A 98 1.28 29.69 -3.91
C GLU A 98 0.48 30.40 -5.01
N LYS A 99 -0.84 30.14 -5.09
CA LYS A 99 -1.70 30.88 -6.02
C LYS A 99 -1.56 32.38 -5.70
N PRO A 100 -1.30 33.27 -6.67
CA PRO A 100 -1.26 34.69 -6.39
C PRO A 100 -2.62 35.12 -5.84
N THR A 101 -2.60 35.68 -4.63
CA THR A 101 -3.76 36.28 -3.99
C THR A 101 -4.26 37.43 -4.87
N ASN A 102 -5.40 37.19 -5.52
CA ASN A 102 -6.34 38.16 -6.09
C ASN A 102 -5.75 39.28 -6.99
N ALA A 103 -6.15 39.27 -8.26
CA ALA A 103 -5.81 40.26 -9.30
C ALA A 103 -6.12 41.75 -8.95
N LYS A 104 -6.67 42.03 -7.76
CA LYS A 104 -6.86 43.38 -7.23
C LYS A 104 -5.57 44.04 -6.72
N GLN A 105 -4.54 43.28 -6.34
CA GLN A 105 -3.33 43.87 -5.74
C GLN A 105 -2.36 44.41 -6.80
N ILE A 106 -2.27 43.74 -7.96
CA ILE A 106 -1.41 44.13 -9.10
C ILE A 106 -1.78 45.52 -9.66
N LYS A 107 -3.03 45.98 -9.47
CA LYS A 107 -3.49 47.28 -9.97
C LYS A 107 -3.13 48.46 -9.05
N ALA A 108 -2.77 48.20 -7.79
CA ALA A 108 -2.40 49.25 -6.84
C ALA A 108 -0.94 49.72 -7.02
N ASP A 109 -0.03 48.80 -7.34
CA ASP A 109 1.41 49.10 -7.47
C ASP A 109 1.78 49.78 -8.82
N GLY A 110 0.84 49.85 -9.76
CA GLY A 110 1.05 50.42 -11.10
C GLY A 110 0.72 51.92 -11.24
N MET A 111 0.23 52.59 -10.20
CA MET A 111 -0.17 54.02 -10.26
C MET A 111 0.82 54.98 -9.58
N GLU A 112 1.91 54.50 -8.96
CA GLU A 112 2.90 55.37 -8.28
C GLU A 112 4.09 55.78 -9.17
N GLY A 113 4.13 55.35 -10.45
CA GLY A 113 5.28 55.55 -11.35
C GLY A 113 5.19 56.68 -12.38
N GLU A 114 4.11 57.46 -12.43
CA GLU A 114 3.90 58.48 -13.48
C GLU A 114 3.36 59.80 -12.92
N ALA A 115 4.07 60.41 -11.97
CA ALA A 115 3.86 61.82 -11.61
C ALA A 115 5.07 62.39 -10.84
N ALA A 116 6.04 62.94 -11.57
CA ALA A 116 6.84 64.07 -11.08
C ALA A 116 7.42 64.87 -12.27
N PRO A 117 7.35 66.21 -12.24
CA PRO A 117 7.80 67.11 -13.32
C PRO A 117 9.32 67.22 -13.45
#